data_AF-A0A1E4HKD8-F1
#
_entry.id   AF-A0A1E4HKD8-F1
#
_cell.length_a   1.000
_cell.length_b   1.000
_cell.length_c   1.000
_cell.angle_alpha   90.00
_cell.angle_beta   90.00
_cell.angle_gamma   90.00
#
_symmetry.space_group_name_H-M   'P 1'
#
loop_
_entity.id
_entity.type
_entity.pdbx_description
1 polymer ?
#
loop_
_entity_poly.entity_id
_entity_poly.type
_entity_poly.pdbx_seq_one_letter_code
_entity_poly.pdbx_strand_id
1 'polypeptide(L)' 'MSIKPLSTKEERARALRRTKRALRTANELLAQAERFLHDLPDSQCPTGLLESIRRFNHAQGGTQ' A
#
# COMPACT_ATOMS: atom_id res chain seq x y z
N MET A 1 -21.36 26.80 -23.75
CA MET A 1 -21.14 26.61 -22.30
C MET A 1 -21.54 25.20 -21.90
N SER A 2 -20.64 24.41 -21.32
CA SER A 2 -21.03 23.35 -20.38
C SER A 2 -19.78 22.84 -19.64
N ILE A 3 -19.46 23.48 -18.51
CA ILE A 3 -18.51 22.90 -17.56
C ILE A 3 -19.32 21.82 -16.84
N LYS A 4 -19.08 20.54 -17.17
CA LYS A 4 -19.76 19.41 -16.51
C LYS A 4 -19.57 19.53 -14.99
N PRO A 5 -20.64 19.65 -14.20
CA PRO A 5 -20.50 19.79 -12.77
C PRO A 5 -20.06 18.45 -12.18
N LEU A 6 -18.96 18.51 -11.44
CA LEU A 6 -18.59 17.73 -10.26
C LEU A 6 -19.13 16.30 -10.21
N SER A 7 -18.19 15.35 -10.34
CA SER A 7 -18.35 13.92 -10.08
C SER A 7 -19.43 13.62 -9.04
N THR A 8 -20.45 12.88 -9.45
CA THR A 8 -21.62 12.56 -8.63
C THR A 8 -21.17 11.86 -7.34
N LYS A 9 -21.95 11.97 -6.25
CA LYS A 9 -21.62 11.29 -4.98
C LYS A 9 -21.32 9.79 -5.19
N GLU A 10 -21.99 9.16 -6.14
CA GLU A 10 -21.81 7.75 -6.51
C GLU A 10 -20.48 7.46 -7.21
N GLU A 11 -20.01 8.35 -8.08
CA GLU A 11 -18.70 8.25 -8.72
C GLU A 11 -17.57 8.44 -7.70
N ARG A 12 -17.71 9.41 -6.79
CA ARG A 12 -16.76 9.60 -5.69
C ARG A 12 -16.70 8.37 -4.79
N ALA A 13 -17.85 7.78 -4.45
CA ALA A 13 -17.92 6.55 -3.67
C ALA A 13 -17.29 5.35 -4.41
N ARG A 14 -17.48 5.24 -5.73
CA ARG A 14 -16.82 4.22 -6.57
C ARG A 14 -15.31 4.41 -6.60
N ALA A 15 -14.83 5.63 -6.79
CA ALA A 15 -13.41 5.96 -6.78
C ALA A 15 -12.78 5.60 -5.43
N LEU A 16 -13.40 6.01 -4.32
CA LEU A 16 -12.93 5.68 -2.97
C LEU A 16 -12.84 4.16 -2.75
N ARG A 17 -13.83 3.38 -3.19
CA ARG A 17 -13.78 1.91 -3.09
C ARG A 17 -12.63 1.31 -3.90
N ARG A 18 -12.36 1.83 -5.10
CA ARG A 18 -11.24 1.37 -5.94
C ARG A 18 -9.91 1.69 -5.28
N THR A 19 -9.73 2.91 -4.79
CA THR A 19 -8.52 3.33 -4.07
C THR A 19 -8.29 2.49 -2.83
N LYS A 20 -9.33 2.23 -2.02
CA LYS A 20 -9.22 1.34 -0.85
C LYS A 20 -8.77 -0.08 -1.22
N ARG A 21 -9.29 -0.64 -2.32
CA ARG A 21 -8.86 -1.95 -2.82
C ARG A 21 -7.40 -1.94 -3.27
N ALA A 22 -7.00 -0.93 -4.03
CA ALA A 22 -5.62 -0.77 -4.48
C ALA A 22 -4.65 -0.64 -3.30
N LEU A 23 -5.02 0.15 -2.27
CA LEU A 23 -4.23 0.31 -1.07
C LEU A 23 -4.08 -1.02 -0.29
N ARG A 24 -5.17 -1.79 -0.17
CA ARG A 24 -5.10 -3.12 0.46
C ARG A 24 -4.15 -4.05 -0.30
N THR A 25 -4.26 -4.09 -1.63
CA THR A 25 -3.35 -4.91 -2.45
C THR A 25 -1.90 -4.44 -2.33
N ALA A 26 -1.64 -3.13 -2.29
CA ALA A 26 -0.29 -2.62 -2.08
C ALA A 26 0.29 -3.04 -0.72
N ASN A 27 -0.53 -3.00 0.33
CA ASN A 27 -0.11 -3.47 1.67
C ASN A 27 0.18 -4.97 1.69
N GLU A 28 -0.63 -5.79 1.01
CA GLU A 28 -0.38 -7.24 0.88
C GLU A 28 0.95 -7.52 0.15
N LEU A 29 1.25 -6.75 -0.91
CA LEU A 29 2.51 -6.86 -1.64
C LEU A 29 3.72 -6.43 -0.79
N LEU A 30 3.59 -5.36 -0.01
CA LEU A 30 4.66 -4.93 0.90
C LEU A 30 4.92 -5.96 2.00
N ALA A 31 3.89 -6.59 2.55
CA ALA A 31 4.06 -7.69 3.51
C ALA A 31 4.73 -8.93 2.87
N GLN A 32 4.42 -9.23 1.60
CA GLN A 32 5.10 -10.30 0.85
C GLN A 32 6.56 -9.96 0.58
N ALA A 33 6.85 -8.71 0.18
CA ALA A 33 8.21 -8.23 -0.05
C ALA A 33 9.04 -8.29 1.24
N GLU A 34 8.47 -7.91 2.39
CA GLU A 34 9.16 -8.04 3.68
C GLU A 34 9.59 -9.49 3.96
N ARG A 35 8.67 -10.46 3.78
CA ARG A 35 8.97 -11.88 3.97
C ARG A 35 10.04 -12.37 3.00
N PHE A 36 9.90 -12.03 1.72
CA PHE A 36 10.88 -12.41 0.70
C PHE A 36 12.28 -11.88 1.03
N LEU A 37 12.39 -10.60 1.41
CA LEU A 37 13.67 -9.99 1.74
C LEU A 37 14.24 -10.53 3.06
N HIS A 38 13.40 -10.90 4.02
CA HIS A 38 13.80 -11.56 5.25
C HIS A 38 14.43 -12.94 5.01
N ASP A 39 13.92 -13.68 4.04
CA ASP A 39 14.39 -15.04 3.73
C ASP A 39 15.66 -15.07 2.86
N LEU A 40 16.13 -13.91 2.39
CA LEU A 40 17.38 -13.81 1.63
C LEU A 40 18.60 -13.97 2.55
N PRO A 41 19.69 -14.58 2.05
CA PRO A 41 20.98 -14.53 2.73
C PRO A 41 21.44 -13.10 2.96
N ASP A 42 22.15 -12.83 4.06
CA ASP A 42 22.62 -11.47 4.42
C ASP A 42 23.42 -10.79 3.31
N SER A 43 24.20 -11.56 2.53
CA SER A 43 24.98 -11.05 1.39
C SER A 43 24.13 -10.53 0.23
N GLN A 44 22.85 -10.91 0.18
CA GLN A 44 21.90 -10.58 -0.89
C GLN A 44 20.73 -9.73 -0.37
N CYS A 45 20.60 -9.58 0.95
CA CYS A 45 19.53 -8.80 1.56
C CYS A 45 19.82 -7.29 1.43
N PRO A 46 19.00 -6.52 0.71
CA PRO A 46 19.08 -5.06 0.72
C PRO A 46 18.53 -4.53 2.05
N THR A 47 19.36 -4.50 3.10
CA THR A 47 18.95 -4.18 4.48
C THR A 47 18.18 -2.86 4.59
N GLY A 48 18.62 -1.80 3.91
CA GLY A 48 17.93 -0.50 3.94
C GLY A 48 16.51 -0.53 3.34
N LEU A 49 16.28 -1.39 2.34
CA LEU A 49 14.94 -1.60 1.77
C LEU A 49 14.06 -2.39 2.74
N LEU A 50 14.59 -3.48 3.31
CA LEU A 50 13.88 -4.28 4.32
C LEU A 50 13.47 -3.44 5.53
N GLU A 51 14.37 -2.60 6.06
CA GLU A 51 14.08 -1.69 7.17
C GLU A 51 13.01 -0.65 6.82
N SER A 52 13.02 -0.14 5.59
CA SER A 52 12.02 0.81 5.13
C SER A 52 10.63 0.18 5.01
N ILE A 53 10.56 -1.05 4.49
CA ILE A 53 9.32 -1.83 4.41
C ILE A 53 8.81 -2.17 5.82
N ARG A 54 9.69 -2.63 6.73
CA ARG A 54 9.34 -2.91 8.13
C ARG A 54 8.75 -1.70 8.84
N ARG A 55 9.37 -0.53 8.71
CA ARG A 55 8.85 0.71 9.30
C ARG A 55 7.48 1.07 8.76
N PHE A 56 7.28 0.93 7.45
CA PHE A 56 5.98 1.18 6.83
C PHE A 56 4.91 0.19 7.34
N ASN A 57 5.20 -1.10 7.34
CA ASN A 57 4.26 -2.14 7.79
C ASN A 57 3.92 -2.01 9.28
N HIS A 58 4.90 -1.67 10.13
CA HIS A 58 4.68 -1.45 11.57
C HIS A 58 3.80 -0.22 11.84
N ALA A 59 4.00 0.88 11.09
CA ALA A 59 3.15 2.07 11.18
C ALA A 59 1.69 1.79 10.78
N GLN A 60 1.43 0.83 9.90
CA GLN A 60 0.08 0.37 9.54
C GLN A 60 -0.53 -0.59 10.57
N GLY A 61 0.31 -1.40 11.24
CA GLY A 61 -0.13 -2.38 12.26
C GLY A 61 -0.42 -1.78 13.64
N GLY A 62 0.11 -0.58 13.93
CA GLY A 62 -0.08 0.14 15.20
C GLY A 62 -1.42 0.87 15.36
N THR A 63 -2.29 0.86 14.34
CA THR A 63 -3.65 1.42 14.40
C THR A 63 -4.70 0.40 14.87
N GLN A 64 -4.36 -0.44 15.85
CA GLN A 64 -5.33 -1.28 16.57
C GLN A 64 -5.93 -0.53 17.76
#